data_AF-A0A811MBF2-F1
#
_entry.id   AF-A0A811MBF2-F1
#
_cell.length_a   1.000
_cell.length_b   1.000
_cell.length_c   1.000
_cell.angle_alpha   90.00
_cell.angle_beta   90.00
_cell.angle_gamma   90.00
#
_symmetry.space_group_name_H-M   'P 1'
#
loop_
_entity.id
_entity.type
_entity.pdbx_description
1 polymer ?
#
loop_
_entity_poly.entity_id
_entity_poly.type
_entity_poly.pdbx_seq_one_letter_code
_entity_poly.pdbx_strand_id
1 'polypeptide(L)'
;MALAVPSPVTWAPLVVMLLTGIARRRHRQQQRWLQLQRRPRHLMNGGSVRGCPLSGFQAQLILSSCLKDEDGDWYETGLHIFFGAYLNIQNLFGELGIEGRLQWKEHSMIFAMPNKPGEFSRFDFPETLRAPGYGAILRNNEMLTWPEKVKFAFGLLPAMVGGQPYVEAQDGLTISEWMKKQGVPDRVNDEVFIAMSKALNFINPDELSMQCILIALNRFLQEKHGSKMAFVDGNLPERLCMPIVDHIRSRGGEVRLNSRIKKRAES
;
A
#
# COMPACT_ATOMS: atom_id res chain seq x y z
N MET A 1 45.52 8.34 -31.35
CA MET A 1 44.97 9.47 -30.59
C MET A 1 43.91 8.89 -29.65
N ALA A 2 44.30 8.50 -28.44
CA ALA A 2 43.44 7.81 -27.49
C ALA A 2 42.64 8.85 -26.69
N LEU A 3 41.31 8.77 -26.75
CA LEU A 3 40.39 9.55 -25.92
C LEU A 3 40.38 8.96 -24.51
N ALA A 4 40.79 9.75 -23.53
CA ALA A 4 40.82 9.37 -22.12
C ALA A 4 39.40 9.20 -21.57
N VAL A 5 39.11 8.02 -21.01
CA VAL A 5 37.89 7.76 -20.23
C VAL A 5 38.10 8.32 -18.81
N PRO A 6 37.25 9.23 -18.30
CA PRO A 6 37.43 9.80 -16.98
C PRO A 6 37.04 8.80 -15.88
N SER A 7 37.81 8.80 -14.78
CA SER A 7 37.69 7.86 -13.66
C SER A 7 36.36 7.98 -12.87
N PRO A 8 35.96 6.94 -12.09
CA PRO A 8 34.65 6.84 -11.41
C PRO A 8 34.33 7.93 -10.39
N VAL A 9 35.30 8.75 -9.98
CA VAL A 9 35.16 9.75 -8.91
C VAL A 9 34.43 11.01 -9.38
N THR A 10 34.32 11.27 -10.68
CA THR A 10 33.68 12.49 -11.23
C THR A 10 32.16 12.41 -11.40
N TRP A 11 31.56 11.21 -11.30
CA TRP A 11 30.11 11.00 -11.53
C TRP A 11 29.25 11.02 -10.25
N ALA A 12 29.86 10.81 -9.08
CA ALA A 12 29.14 10.74 -7.81
C ALA A 12 28.30 12.00 -7.46
N PRO A 13 28.77 13.24 -7.69
CA PRO A 13 27.99 14.44 -7.35
C PRO A 13 26.74 14.59 -8.23
N LEU A 14 26.83 14.24 -9.51
CA LEU A 14 25.72 14.33 -10.47
C LEU A 14 24.62 13.31 -10.19
N VAL A 15 25.00 12.08 -9.83
CA VAL A 15 24.04 11.03 -9.44
C VAL A 15 23.33 11.37 -8.14
N VAL A 16 24.06 11.86 -7.13
CA VAL A 16 23.47 12.33 -5.86
C VAL A 16 22.53 13.51 -6.09
N MET A 17 22.88 14.45 -6.96
CA MET A 17 22.03 15.61 -7.28
C MET A 17 20.75 15.20 -8.05
N LEU A 18 20.85 14.20 -8.94
CA LEU A 18 19.70 13.64 -9.67
C LEU A 18 18.75 12.88 -8.73
N LEU A 19 19.30 12.04 -7.85
CA LEU A 19 18.53 11.27 -6.86
C LEU A 19 17.86 12.19 -5.83
N THR A 20 18.57 13.23 -5.37
CA THR A 20 18.01 14.24 -4.46
C THR A 20 16.91 15.06 -5.17
N GLY A 21 17.07 15.33 -6.46
CA GLY A 21 16.06 15.99 -7.29
C GLY A 21 14.79 15.15 -7.48
N ILE A 22 14.94 13.84 -7.70
CA ILE A 22 13.84 12.88 -7.82
C ILE A 22 13.12 12.73 -6.47
N ALA A 23 13.86 12.63 -5.36
CA ALA A 23 13.31 12.57 -4.01
C ALA A 23 12.52 13.85 -3.65
N ARG A 24 13.06 15.04 -3.95
CA ARG A 24 12.36 16.32 -3.73
C ARG A 24 11.12 16.49 -4.61
N ARG A 25 11.11 15.92 -5.82
CA ARG A 25 9.91 15.91 -6.69
C ARG A 25 8.84 14.95 -6.18
N ARG A 26 9.22 13.76 -5.69
CA ARG A 26 8.30 12.82 -5.05
C ARG A 26 7.70 13.39 -3.76
N HIS A 27 8.51 13.97 -2.88
CA HIS A 27 8.04 14.63 -1.67
C HIS A 27 7.02 15.75 -1.96
N ARG A 28 7.27 16.59 -2.98
CA ARG A 28 6.32 17.63 -3.41
C ARG A 28 5.02 17.08 -3.99
N GLN A 29 5.07 15.97 -4.74
CA GLN A 29 3.85 15.33 -5.24
C GLN A 29 3.04 14.70 -4.10
N GLN A 30 3.70 14.11 -3.11
CA GLN A 30 3.07 13.47 -1.96
C GLN A 30 2.41 14.49 -1.01
N GLN A 31 3.06 15.62 -0.74
CA GLN A 31 2.46 16.74 0.00
C GLN A 31 1.21 17.31 -0.70
N ARG A 32 1.24 17.36 -2.04
CA ARG A 32 0.08 17.80 -2.84
C ARG A 32 -1.07 16.78 -2.80
N TRP A 33 -0.76 15.49 -2.70
CA TRP A 33 -1.73 14.41 -2.55
C TRP A 33 -2.40 14.41 -1.16
N LEU A 34 -1.62 14.65 -0.10
CA LEU A 34 -2.13 14.80 1.27
C LEU A 34 -3.03 16.04 1.41
N GLN A 35 -2.73 17.13 0.71
CA GLN A 35 -3.60 18.31 0.67
C GLN A 35 -4.94 18.03 -0.05
N LEU A 36 -4.98 17.12 -1.03
CA LEU A 36 -6.23 16.73 -1.70
C LEU A 36 -7.12 15.87 -0.81
N GLN A 37 -6.54 15.10 0.11
CA GLN A 37 -7.29 14.30 1.10
C GLN A 37 -7.93 15.13 2.23
N ARG A 38 -7.44 16.35 2.48
CA ARG A 38 -7.95 17.26 3.52
C ARG A 38 -9.18 18.09 3.13
N ARG A 39 -9.75 17.91 1.93
CA ARG A 39 -10.97 18.63 1.52
C ARG A 39 -12.24 17.96 2.09
N PRO A 40 -13.20 18.74 2.63
CA PRO A 40 -14.42 18.18 3.19
C PRO A 40 -15.25 17.48 2.11
N ARG A 41 -15.68 16.25 2.39
CA ARG A 41 -16.62 15.48 1.55
C ARG A 41 -18.03 16.02 1.77
N HIS A 42 -18.41 17.03 1.00
CA HIS A 42 -19.83 17.30 0.77
C HIS A 42 -20.20 16.84 -0.64
N LEU A 43 -21.36 16.16 -0.74
CA LEU A 43 -21.96 15.47 -1.89
C LEU A 43 -21.64 13.97 -2.01
N MET A 44 -22.22 13.18 -1.11
CA MET A 44 -22.59 11.79 -1.40
C MET A 44 -24.03 11.59 -0.87
N ASN A 45 -25.02 12.14 -1.57
CA ASN A 45 -26.41 11.74 -1.38
C ASN A 45 -26.76 10.69 -2.44
N GLY A 46 -27.38 9.61 -1.99
CA GLY A 46 -27.73 8.44 -2.80
C GLY A 46 -28.61 8.81 -3.99
N GLY A 47 -28.06 8.61 -5.18
CA GLY A 47 -28.78 8.61 -6.45
C GLY A 47 -28.26 7.45 -7.29
N SER A 48 -29.14 6.59 -7.77
CA SER A 48 -28.83 5.55 -8.75
C SER A 48 -28.30 6.21 -10.03
N VAL A 49 -26.99 6.21 -10.23
CA VAL A 49 -26.34 6.72 -11.45
C VAL A 49 -26.54 5.71 -12.58
N ARG A 50 -27.70 5.75 -13.24
CA ARG A 50 -27.86 5.16 -14.58
C ARG A 50 -27.48 6.21 -15.61
N GLY A 51 -26.51 5.86 -16.46
CA GLY A 51 -26.34 6.49 -17.78
C GLY A 51 -25.74 7.89 -17.81
N CYS A 52 -24.79 8.24 -16.93
CA CYS A 52 -23.96 9.43 -17.18
C CYS A 52 -22.94 9.13 -18.29
N PRO A 53 -22.91 9.89 -19.40
CA PRO A 53 -21.83 9.81 -20.35
C PRO A 53 -20.54 10.28 -19.65
N LEU A 54 -19.64 9.34 -19.37
CA LEU A 54 -18.32 9.62 -18.81
C LEU A 54 -17.46 10.25 -19.93
N SER A 55 -17.54 11.57 -20.07
CA SER A 55 -16.65 12.33 -20.94
C SER A 55 -15.31 12.57 -20.23
N GLY A 56 -14.31 11.73 -20.54
CA GLY A 56 -12.91 11.99 -20.21
C GLY A 56 -12.41 11.34 -18.93
N PHE A 57 -12.02 10.06 -19.00
CA PHE A 57 -11.12 9.47 -18.01
C PHE A 57 -9.68 9.51 -18.55
N GLN A 58 -8.80 10.24 -17.87
CA GLN A 58 -7.37 10.28 -18.24
C GLN A 58 -6.65 9.08 -17.60
N ALA A 59 -6.63 7.95 -18.30
CA ALA A 59 -6.09 6.67 -17.81
C ALA A 59 -4.53 6.59 -17.79
N GLN A 60 -3.84 7.67 -18.15
CA GLN A 60 -2.41 7.59 -18.45
C GLN A 60 -1.54 7.22 -17.25
N LEU A 61 -1.92 7.62 -16.03
CA LEU A 61 -1.12 7.33 -14.83
C LEU A 61 -1.19 5.85 -14.39
N ILE A 62 -2.27 5.13 -14.73
CA ILE A 62 -2.45 3.73 -14.33
C ILE A 62 -1.97 2.80 -15.45
N LEU A 63 -2.21 3.16 -16.71
CA LEU A 63 -1.71 2.39 -17.86
C LEU A 63 -0.20 2.52 -18.08
N SER A 64 0.45 3.56 -17.55
CA SER A 64 1.92 3.70 -17.58
C SER A 64 2.63 3.06 -16.38
N SER A 65 1.94 2.24 -15.59
CA SER A 65 2.51 1.60 -14.39
C SER A 65 3.45 0.43 -14.70
N CYS A 66 3.49 -0.05 -15.95
CA CYS A 66 4.45 -1.04 -16.41
C CYS A 66 5.00 -0.66 -17.80
N LEU A 67 6.29 -0.91 -18.02
CA LEU A 67 6.97 -0.73 -19.30
C LEU A 67 7.54 -2.07 -19.74
N LYS A 68 7.45 -2.37 -21.03
CA LYS A 68 8.11 -3.53 -21.64
C LYS A 68 9.40 -3.07 -22.30
N ASP A 69 10.52 -3.75 -22.05
CA ASP A 69 11.78 -3.47 -22.75
C ASP A 69 11.86 -4.15 -24.12
N GLU A 70 13.02 -4.00 -24.76
CA GLU A 70 13.33 -4.58 -26.07
C GLU A 70 13.44 -6.10 -26.03
N ASP A 71 13.86 -6.67 -24.90
CA ASP A 71 14.00 -8.12 -24.69
C ASP A 71 12.64 -8.79 -24.39
N GLY A 72 11.63 -7.98 -24.04
CA GLY A 72 10.26 -8.39 -23.81
C GLY A 72 9.90 -8.57 -22.33
N ASP A 73 10.77 -8.14 -21.43
CA ASP A 73 10.56 -8.15 -19.98
C ASP A 73 9.80 -6.91 -19.52
N TRP A 74 8.99 -7.08 -18.48
CA TRP A 74 8.16 -6.02 -17.91
C TRP A 74 8.77 -5.44 -16.64
N TYR A 75 8.81 -4.11 -16.56
CA TYR A 75 9.26 -3.34 -15.40
C TYR A 75 8.09 -2.55 -14.83
N GLU A 76 7.77 -2.80 -13.56
CA GLU A 76 6.67 -2.12 -12.89
C GLU A 76 7.16 -0.90 -12.10
N THR A 77 6.31 0.11 -11.98
CA THR A 77 6.60 1.31 -11.17
C THR A 77 6.67 1.03 -9.67
N GLY A 78 6.10 -0.09 -9.23
CA GLY A 78 6.10 -0.54 -7.85
C GLY A 78 5.51 -1.94 -7.74
N LEU A 79 5.88 -2.65 -6.67
CA LEU A 79 5.30 -3.95 -6.35
C LEU A 79 3.93 -3.74 -5.70
N HIS A 80 2.87 -4.24 -6.35
CA HIS A 80 1.51 -4.10 -5.85
C HIS A 80 1.00 -5.41 -5.23
N ILE A 81 0.52 -5.32 -4.01
CA ILE A 81 -0.08 -6.44 -3.27
C ILE A 81 -1.56 -6.14 -3.07
N PHE A 82 -2.41 -7.10 -3.41
CA PHE A 82 -3.85 -7.03 -3.22
C PHE A 82 -4.22 -7.77 -1.93
N PHE A 83 -4.98 -7.13 -1.06
CA PHE A 83 -5.42 -7.70 0.21
C PHE A 83 -6.87 -8.15 0.14
N GLY A 84 -7.21 -9.23 0.86
CA GLY A 84 -8.60 -9.66 1.04
C GLY A 84 -9.50 -8.55 1.59
N ALA A 85 -8.97 -7.67 2.45
CA ALA A 85 -9.74 -6.56 3.01
C ALA A 85 -10.11 -5.45 2.00
N TYR A 86 -9.74 -5.57 0.72
CA TYR A 86 -10.05 -4.59 -0.31
C TYR A 86 -11.39 -4.90 -1.00
N LEU A 87 -12.49 -4.80 -0.27
CA LEU A 87 -13.84 -5.16 -0.75
C LEU A 87 -14.23 -4.47 -2.07
N ASN A 88 -13.92 -3.17 -2.22
CA ASN A 88 -14.22 -2.46 -3.46
C ASN A 88 -13.41 -2.97 -4.66
N ILE A 89 -12.17 -3.41 -4.42
CA ILE A 89 -11.36 -4.01 -5.48
C ILE A 89 -11.86 -5.42 -5.80
N GLN A 90 -12.26 -6.20 -4.80
CA GLN A 90 -12.90 -7.50 -5.05
C GLN A 90 -14.17 -7.35 -5.89
N ASN A 91 -15.05 -6.40 -5.53
CA ASN A 91 -16.26 -6.11 -6.29
C ASN A 91 -15.93 -5.68 -7.73
N LEU A 92 -14.93 -4.80 -7.92
CA LEU A 92 -14.48 -4.40 -9.25
C LEU A 92 -14.00 -5.59 -10.10
N PHE A 93 -13.21 -6.49 -9.51
CA PHE A 93 -12.74 -7.69 -10.21
C PHE A 93 -13.92 -8.62 -10.58
N GLY A 94 -14.91 -8.74 -9.70
CA GLY A 94 -16.15 -9.50 -9.95
C GLY A 94 -17.02 -8.88 -11.04
N GLU A 95 -17.26 -7.56 -10.98
CA GLU A 95 -18.04 -6.83 -11.99
C GLU A 95 -17.41 -6.88 -13.39
N LEU A 96 -16.09 -7.01 -13.47
CA LEU A 96 -15.33 -7.16 -14.71
C LEU A 96 -15.13 -8.62 -15.13
N GLY A 97 -15.49 -9.59 -14.29
CA GLY A 97 -15.29 -11.02 -14.56
C GLY A 97 -13.82 -11.44 -14.62
N ILE A 98 -12.93 -10.78 -13.87
CA ILE A 98 -11.48 -11.00 -13.88
C ILE A 98 -10.92 -11.52 -12.55
N GLU A 99 -11.77 -12.04 -11.66
CA GLU A 99 -11.40 -12.56 -10.33
C GLU A 99 -10.26 -13.60 -10.40
N GLY A 100 -10.27 -14.44 -11.44
CA GLY A 100 -9.23 -15.45 -11.68
C GLY A 100 -7.83 -14.89 -11.95
N ARG A 101 -7.69 -13.57 -12.17
CA ARG A 101 -6.38 -12.91 -12.34
C ARG A 101 -5.65 -12.67 -11.02
N LEU A 102 -6.34 -12.81 -9.88
CA LEU A 102 -5.74 -12.69 -8.55
C LEU A 102 -5.16 -14.03 -8.08
N GLN A 103 -3.83 -14.10 -8.01
CA GLN A 103 -3.08 -15.24 -7.50
C GLN A 103 -2.90 -15.13 -5.99
N TRP A 104 -3.88 -15.62 -5.25
CA TRP A 104 -3.84 -15.71 -3.79
C TRP A 104 -2.68 -16.59 -3.32
N LYS A 105 -1.92 -16.09 -2.34
CA LYS A 105 -0.82 -16.82 -1.70
C LYS A 105 -1.26 -17.43 -0.37
N GLU A 106 -0.37 -18.24 0.21
CA GLU A 106 -0.54 -18.76 1.56
C GLU A 106 -0.80 -17.61 2.53
N HIS A 107 -1.66 -17.84 3.52
CA HIS A 107 -2.02 -16.83 4.50
C HIS A 107 -0.91 -16.72 5.57
N SER A 108 0.20 -16.11 5.17
CA SER A 108 1.40 -15.97 5.98
C SER A 108 2.09 -14.63 5.73
N MET A 109 2.73 -14.07 6.77
CA MET A 109 3.62 -12.92 6.65
C MET A 109 5.04 -13.34 7.00
N ILE A 110 5.96 -13.21 6.04
CA ILE A 110 7.34 -13.66 6.16
C ILE A 110 8.25 -12.44 6.32
N PHE A 111 9.10 -12.47 7.33
CA PHE A 111 10.05 -11.40 7.68
C PHE A 111 11.46 -11.98 7.65
N ALA A 112 12.38 -11.27 6.99
CA ALA A 112 13.81 -11.61 7.07
C ALA A 112 14.35 -11.25 8.46
N MET A 113 15.24 -12.07 9.01
CA MET A 113 15.86 -11.83 10.32
C MET A 113 17.19 -11.09 10.13
N PRO A 114 17.29 -9.78 10.45
CA PRO A 114 18.53 -9.02 10.22
C PRO A 114 19.71 -9.56 11.04
N ASN A 115 19.40 -10.10 12.23
CA ASN A 115 20.39 -10.65 13.15
C ASN A 115 20.87 -12.05 12.74
N LYS A 116 20.23 -12.69 11.76
CA LYS A 116 20.54 -14.03 11.27
C LYS A 116 20.42 -14.11 9.74
N PRO A 117 21.48 -13.76 9.01
CA PRO A 117 21.45 -13.71 7.55
C PRO A 117 21.00 -15.04 6.93
N GLY A 118 19.98 -14.99 6.08
CA GLY A 118 19.42 -16.18 5.41
C GLY A 118 18.28 -16.86 6.15
N GLU A 119 18.01 -16.51 7.42
CA GLU A 119 16.85 -17.00 8.17
C GLU A 119 15.64 -16.08 7.98
N PHE A 120 14.46 -16.69 7.95
CA PHE A 120 13.17 -16.02 7.83
C PHE A 120 12.24 -16.45 8.95
N SER A 121 11.63 -15.47 9.60
CA SER A 121 10.55 -15.72 10.54
C SER A 121 9.19 -15.56 9.84
N ARG A 122 8.20 -16.32 10.27
CA ARG A 122 6.86 -16.30 9.67
C ARG A 122 5.75 -16.17 10.71
N PHE A 123 4.72 -15.40 10.35
CA PHE A 123 3.44 -15.36 11.04
C PHE A 123 2.42 -16.10 10.19
N ASP A 124 2.00 -17.27 10.66
CA ASP A 124 1.03 -18.11 9.96
C ASP A 124 -0.36 -17.90 10.50
N PHE A 125 -1.32 -17.66 9.60
CA PHE A 125 -2.71 -17.38 9.91
C PHE A 125 -3.54 -18.63 9.61
N PRO A 126 -3.86 -19.46 10.62
CA PRO A 126 -4.52 -20.74 10.39
C PRO A 126 -5.95 -20.51 9.92
N GLU A 127 -6.33 -21.11 8.79
CA GLU A 127 -7.68 -20.96 8.22
C GLU A 127 -8.78 -21.58 9.09
N THR A 128 -8.42 -22.39 10.09
CA THR A 128 -9.34 -22.97 11.07
C THR A 128 -9.80 -21.99 12.15
N LEU A 129 -9.06 -20.88 12.35
CA LEU A 129 -9.38 -19.91 13.40
C LEU A 129 -10.31 -18.82 12.90
N ARG A 130 -11.26 -18.41 13.74
CA ARG A 130 -12.19 -17.29 13.46
C ARG A 130 -11.47 -15.95 13.38
N ALA A 131 -10.45 -15.75 14.23
CA ALA A 131 -9.62 -14.56 14.28
C ALA A 131 -8.14 -14.95 14.16
N PRO A 132 -7.65 -15.26 12.95
CA PRO A 132 -6.38 -15.94 12.75
C PRO A 132 -5.17 -15.07 13.14
N GLY A 133 -5.31 -13.74 13.16
CA GLY A 133 -4.22 -12.83 13.50
C GLY A 133 -3.68 -12.99 14.92
N TYR A 134 -4.54 -13.23 15.92
CA TYR A 134 -4.08 -13.48 17.28
C TYR A 134 -3.30 -14.79 17.40
N GLY A 135 -3.73 -15.84 16.68
CA GLY A 135 -3.04 -17.12 16.63
C GLY A 135 -1.64 -17.01 16.02
N ALA A 136 -1.49 -16.21 14.97
CA ALA A 136 -0.22 -16.00 14.29
C ALA A 136 0.84 -15.36 15.22
N ILE A 137 0.45 -14.32 15.97
CA ILE A 137 1.34 -13.62 16.92
C ILE A 137 1.75 -14.57 18.07
N LEU A 138 0.81 -15.35 18.59
CA LEU A 138 1.09 -16.28 19.69
C LEU A 138 2.07 -17.39 19.27
N ARG A 139 1.93 -17.91 18.04
CA ARG A 139 2.74 -19.02 17.52
C ARG A 139 4.18 -18.61 17.16
N ASN A 140 4.42 -17.37 16.74
CA ASN A 140 5.76 -16.91 16.36
C ASN A 140 6.64 -16.69 17.61
N ASN A 141 7.80 -17.34 17.71
CA ASN A 141 8.68 -17.21 18.89
C ASN A 141 10.01 -16.50 18.61
N GLU A 142 10.25 -16.06 17.38
CA GLU A 142 11.54 -15.51 16.97
C GLU A 142 11.54 -13.99 16.89
N MET A 143 10.40 -13.39 16.51
CA MET A 143 10.27 -11.92 16.39
C MET A 143 9.89 -11.26 17.72
N LEU A 144 9.07 -11.90 18.55
CA LEU A 144 8.58 -11.31 19.81
C LEU A 144 8.75 -12.27 20.98
N THR A 145 9.39 -11.79 22.05
CA THR A 145 9.44 -12.50 23.33
C THR A 145 8.06 -12.51 23.99
N TRP A 146 7.85 -13.43 24.94
CA TRP A 146 6.57 -13.53 25.65
C TRP A 146 6.16 -12.24 26.38
N PRO A 147 7.07 -11.55 27.11
CA PRO A 147 6.74 -10.27 27.73
C PRO A 147 6.38 -9.16 26.71
N GLU A 148 7.06 -9.13 25.57
CA GLU A 148 6.76 -8.18 24.49
C GLU A 148 5.37 -8.44 23.89
N LYS A 149 5.00 -9.72 23.66
CA LYS A 149 3.66 -10.09 23.18
C LYS A 149 2.56 -9.62 24.13
N VAL A 150 2.74 -9.80 25.43
CA VAL A 150 1.76 -9.37 26.44
C VAL A 150 1.60 -7.85 26.43
N LYS A 151 2.71 -7.11 26.49
CA LYS A 151 2.67 -5.64 26.44
C LYS A 151 2.05 -5.12 25.15
N PHE A 152 2.39 -5.75 24.03
CA PHE A 152 1.82 -5.41 22.72
C PHE A 152 0.29 -5.65 22.67
N ALA A 153 -0.16 -6.80 23.17
CA ALA A 153 -1.59 -7.10 23.25
C ALA A 153 -2.36 -6.10 24.12
N PHE A 154 -1.81 -5.72 25.29
CA PHE A 154 -2.39 -4.68 26.12
C PHE A 154 -2.38 -3.30 25.46
N GLY A 155 -1.30 -2.95 24.76
CA GLY A 155 -1.17 -1.66 24.06
C GLY A 155 -2.19 -1.50 22.94
N LEU A 156 -2.52 -2.58 22.21
CA LEU A 156 -3.53 -2.58 21.14
C LEU A 156 -4.97 -2.64 21.64
N LEU A 157 -5.21 -3.04 22.89
CA LEU A 157 -6.56 -3.27 23.42
C LEU A 157 -7.47 -2.02 23.33
N PRO A 158 -7.02 -0.80 23.67
CA PRO A 158 -7.82 0.41 23.50
C PRO A 158 -8.21 0.68 22.05
N ALA A 159 -7.33 0.35 21.09
CA ALA A 159 -7.61 0.53 19.67
C ALA A 159 -8.65 -0.47 19.14
N MET A 160 -8.60 -1.71 19.63
CA MET A 160 -9.57 -2.75 19.25
C MET A 160 -10.96 -2.47 19.83
N VAL A 161 -11.04 -1.99 21.08
CA VAL A 161 -12.33 -1.70 21.75
C VAL A 161 -12.90 -0.33 21.34
N GLY A 162 -12.03 0.66 21.11
CA GLY A 162 -12.44 2.04 20.83
C GLY A 162 -13.03 2.26 19.43
N GLY A 163 -12.87 1.30 18.52
CA GLY A 163 -13.45 1.36 17.18
C GLY A 163 -12.97 2.56 16.35
N GLN A 164 -13.74 2.90 15.31
CA GLN A 164 -13.39 3.94 14.34
C GLN A 164 -13.10 5.33 14.97
N PRO A 165 -13.89 5.84 15.94
CA PRO A 165 -13.62 7.14 16.56
C PRO A 165 -12.28 7.19 17.29
N TYR A 166 -11.90 6.10 17.96
CA TYR A 166 -10.59 6.02 18.61
C TYR A 166 -9.46 6.07 17.59
N VAL A 167 -9.59 5.31 16.50
CA VAL A 167 -8.60 5.25 15.41
C VAL A 167 -8.39 6.64 14.79
N GLU A 168 -9.47 7.37 14.52
CA GLU A 168 -9.41 8.74 13.99
C GLU A 168 -8.74 9.72 14.96
N ALA A 169 -8.95 9.56 16.26
CA ALA A 169 -8.29 10.38 17.27
C ALA A 169 -6.77 10.15 17.36
N GLN A 170 -6.24 9.07 16.75
CA GLN A 170 -4.79 8.80 16.75
C GLN A 170 -4.04 9.41 15.55
N ASP A 171 -4.70 10.14 14.66
CA ASP A 171 -4.04 10.73 13.47
C ASP A 171 -2.97 11.78 13.83
N GLY A 172 -3.08 12.40 15.00
CA GLY A 172 -2.11 13.38 15.49
C GLY A 172 -0.83 12.79 16.08
N LEU A 173 -0.73 11.45 16.19
CA LEU A 173 0.43 10.75 16.75
C LEU A 173 1.14 9.94 15.67
N THR A 174 2.47 9.96 15.69
CA THR A 174 3.28 9.02 14.92
C THR A 174 3.19 7.63 15.54
N ILE A 175 3.55 6.58 14.79
CA ILE A 175 3.57 5.21 15.30
C ILE A 175 4.51 5.10 16.50
N SER A 176 5.72 5.65 16.38
CA SER A 176 6.72 5.62 17.46
C SER A 176 6.23 6.31 18.74
N GLU A 177 5.56 7.46 18.63
CA GLU A 177 4.98 8.18 19.78
C GLU A 177 3.83 7.39 20.41
N TRP A 178 2.94 6.82 19.60
CA TRP A 178 1.81 6.04 20.09
C TRP A 178 2.28 4.76 20.80
N MET A 179 3.24 4.03 20.22
CA MET A 179 3.79 2.81 20.84
C MET A 179 4.38 3.09 22.22
N LYS A 180 5.17 4.17 22.34
CA LYS A 180 5.73 4.61 23.62
C LYS A 180 4.65 4.97 24.62
N LYS A 181 3.62 5.72 24.19
CA LYS A 181 2.47 6.09 25.03
C LYS A 181 1.72 4.86 25.56
N GLN A 182 1.61 3.81 24.76
CA GLN A 182 0.92 2.57 25.13
C GLN A 182 1.81 1.58 25.91
N GLY A 183 3.07 1.94 26.19
CA GLY A 183 4.01 1.08 26.91
C GLY A 183 4.50 -0.13 26.10
N VAL A 184 4.38 -0.08 24.77
CA VAL A 184 4.92 -1.10 23.89
C VAL A 184 6.45 -0.94 23.82
N PRO A 185 7.24 -2.01 24.00
CA PRO A 185 8.70 -1.90 23.95
C PRO A 185 9.22 -1.37 22.61
N ASP A 186 10.22 -0.50 22.65
CA ASP A 186 10.82 0.13 21.45
C ASP A 186 11.30 -0.91 20.43
N ARG A 187 11.80 -2.07 20.90
CA ARG A 187 12.22 -3.17 20.02
C ARG A 187 11.09 -3.69 19.11
N VAL A 188 9.84 -3.70 19.58
CA VAL A 188 8.69 -4.12 18.75
C VAL A 188 8.45 -3.11 17.63
N ASN A 189 8.63 -1.82 17.92
CA ASN A 189 8.55 -0.75 16.92
C ASN A 189 9.62 -0.95 15.83
N ASP A 190 10.84 -1.26 16.25
CA ASP A 190 11.99 -1.38 15.35
C ASP A 190 11.95 -2.66 14.50
N GLU A 191 11.60 -3.80 15.10
CA GLU A 191 11.58 -5.09 14.39
C GLU A 191 10.33 -5.27 13.51
N VAL A 192 9.16 -4.79 13.94
CA VAL A 192 7.88 -5.03 13.25
C VAL A 192 7.40 -3.79 12.51
N PHE A 193 7.35 -2.64 13.17
CA PHE A 193 6.68 -1.46 12.64
C PHE A 193 7.54 -0.66 11.66
N ILE A 194 8.86 -0.77 11.67
CA ILE A 194 9.70 -0.25 10.59
C ILE A 194 9.36 -0.95 9.26
N ALA A 195 9.28 -2.28 9.27
CA ALA A 195 8.93 -3.05 8.08
C ALA A 195 7.51 -2.70 7.60
N MET A 196 6.53 -2.63 8.51
CA MET A 196 5.16 -2.30 8.17
C MET A 196 5.00 -0.86 7.65
N SER A 197 5.67 0.12 8.25
CA SER A 197 5.60 1.53 7.84
C SER A 197 6.17 1.74 6.43
N LYS A 198 7.31 1.11 6.16
CA LYS A 198 7.95 1.14 4.83
C LYS A 198 7.11 0.43 3.78
N ALA A 199 6.46 -0.68 4.13
CA ALA A 199 5.57 -1.40 3.22
C ALA A 199 4.32 -0.58 2.85
N LEU A 200 3.75 0.18 3.79
CA LEU A 200 2.51 0.92 3.58
C LEU A 200 2.69 2.28 2.91
N ASN A 201 3.72 3.03 3.30
CA ASN A 201 3.88 4.43 2.86
C ASN A 201 5.32 4.83 2.58
N PHE A 202 6.26 3.87 2.54
CA PHE A 202 7.67 4.09 2.22
C PHE A 202 8.40 5.08 3.16
N ILE A 203 7.86 5.30 4.36
CA ILE A 203 8.42 6.17 5.41
C ILE A 203 8.61 5.41 6.71
N ASN A 204 9.40 5.97 7.61
CA ASN A 204 9.71 5.37 8.90
C ASN A 204 8.57 5.61 9.93
N PRO A 205 8.49 4.81 11.01
CA PRO A 205 7.40 4.90 11.98
C PRO A 205 7.38 6.19 12.81
N ASP A 206 8.47 6.94 12.86
CA ASP A 206 8.58 8.28 13.45
C ASP A 206 7.99 9.39 12.57
N GLU A 207 7.63 9.11 11.32
CA GLU A 207 6.98 10.06 10.41
C GLU A 207 5.54 9.66 10.04
N LEU A 208 5.21 8.38 10.19
CA LEU A 208 3.91 7.84 9.78
C LEU A 208 2.86 7.97 10.88
N SER A 209 1.67 8.48 10.52
CA SER A 209 0.50 8.55 11.40
C SER A 209 0.04 7.16 11.86
N MET A 210 -0.22 7.02 13.16
CA MET A 210 -0.70 5.78 13.77
C MET A 210 -2.09 5.38 13.22
N GLN A 211 -2.90 6.35 12.79
CA GLN A 211 -4.19 6.08 12.16
C GLN A 211 -4.04 5.13 10.97
N CYS A 212 -2.98 5.28 10.16
CA CYS A 212 -2.70 4.42 9.01
C CYS A 212 -2.55 2.95 9.41
N ILE A 213 -1.77 2.69 10.48
CA ILE A 213 -1.54 1.35 11.01
C ILE A 213 -2.79 0.76 11.64
N LEU A 214 -3.51 1.54 12.44
CA LEU A 214 -4.71 1.05 13.12
C LEU A 214 -5.81 0.67 12.14
N ILE A 215 -5.97 1.41 11.04
CA ILE A 215 -6.90 1.02 9.96
C ILE A 215 -6.49 -0.33 9.35
N ALA A 216 -5.20 -0.52 9.07
CA ALA A 216 -4.69 -1.76 8.50
C ALA A 216 -4.86 -2.95 9.47
N LEU A 217 -4.44 -2.80 10.73
CA LEU A 217 -4.57 -3.82 11.77
C LEU A 217 -6.02 -4.18 12.04
N ASN A 218 -6.92 -3.19 12.09
CA ASN A 218 -8.33 -3.46 12.33
C ASN A 218 -8.93 -4.37 11.25
N ARG A 219 -8.59 -4.12 9.98
CA ARG A 219 -9.01 -4.97 8.86
C ARG A 219 -8.39 -6.38 8.94
N PHE A 220 -7.12 -6.47 9.32
CA PHE A 220 -6.39 -7.74 9.40
C PHE A 220 -6.83 -8.63 10.57
N LEU A 221 -7.32 -8.02 11.66
CA LEU A 221 -7.80 -8.74 12.84
C LEU A 221 -9.26 -9.17 12.73
N GLN A 222 -10.11 -8.36 12.07
CA GLN A 222 -11.55 -8.62 11.99
C GLN A 222 -11.92 -9.58 10.85
N GLU A 223 -11.27 -9.48 9.69
CA GLU A 223 -11.63 -10.30 8.54
C GLU A 223 -10.74 -11.55 8.45
N LYS A 224 -11.37 -12.73 8.39
CA LYS A 224 -10.68 -14.03 8.32
C LYS A 224 -9.61 -14.09 7.23
N HIS A 225 -9.86 -13.48 6.08
CA HIS A 225 -8.93 -13.41 4.95
C HIS A 225 -8.47 -11.98 4.66
N GLY A 226 -8.68 -11.04 5.59
CA GLY A 226 -8.40 -9.61 5.37
C GLY A 226 -6.93 -9.33 5.07
N SER A 227 -6.02 -10.03 5.74
CA SER A 227 -4.57 -9.95 5.53
C SER A 227 -4.03 -10.95 4.50
N LYS A 228 -4.89 -11.76 3.86
CA LYS A 228 -4.44 -12.68 2.80
C LYS A 228 -4.01 -11.84 1.59
N MET A 229 -2.87 -12.19 1.01
CA MET A 229 -2.22 -11.44 -0.06
C MET A 229 -2.42 -12.13 -1.41
N ALA A 230 -2.61 -11.35 -2.45
CA ALA A 230 -2.66 -11.77 -3.83
C ALA A 230 -1.79 -10.89 -4.72
N PHE A 231 -1.25 -11.50 -5.77
CA PHE A 231 -0.59 -10.80 -6.88
C PHE A 231 -1.45 -10.92 -8.13
N VAL A 232 -1.33 -9.97 -9.04
CA VAL A 232 -1.96 -10.09 -10.36
C VAL A 232 -1.11 -11.04 -11.21
N ASP A 233 -1.75 -11.86 -12.03
CA ASP A 233 -1.13 -12.86 -12.91
C ASP A 233 -0.39 -12.29 -14.14
N GLY A 234 0.06 -11.03 -14.07
CA GLY A 234 0.79 -10.33 -15.11
C GLY A 234 0.79 -8.81 -14.88
N ASN A 235 1.20 -8.05 -15.90
CA ASN A 235 1.32 -6.60 -15.80
C ASN A 235 -0.03 -5.90 -15.55
N LEU A 236 -0.04 -4.89 -14.68
CA LEU A 236 -1.28 -4.17 -14.31
C LEU A 236 -2.00 -3.47 -15.47
N PRO A 237 -1.31 -2.86 -16.46
CA PRO A 237 -1.97 -2.23 -17.61
C PRO A 237 -2.88 -3.21 -18.37
N GLU A 238 -2.38 -4.37 -18.76
CA GLU A 238 -3.15 -5.35 -19.53
C GLU A 238 -4.10 -6.16 -18.64
N ARG A 239 -3.64 -6.54 -17.45
CA ARG A 239 -4.39 -7.46 -16.59
C ARG A 239 -5.48 -6.79 -15.76
N LEU A 240 -5.40 -5.48 -15.50
CA LEU A 240 -6.40 -4.75 -14.72
C LEU A 240 -6.96 -3.53 -15.47
N CYS A 241 -6.10 -2.68 -16.04
CA CYS A 241 -6.56 -1.41 -16.60
C CYS A 241 -7.35 -1.58 -17.90
N MET A 242 -6.90 -2.47 -18.80
CA MET A 242 -7.58 -2.71 -20.07
C MET A 242 -9.03 -3.21 -19.89
N PRO A 243 -9.33 -4.20 -19.02
CA PRO A 243 -10.72 -4.56 -18.69
C PRO A 243 -11.59 -3.37 -18.27
N ILE A 244 -11.06 -2.45 -17.46
CA ILE A 244 -11.78 -1.23 -17.05
C ILE A 244 -12.03 -0.33 -18.26
N VAL A 245 -11.01 -0.13 -19.11
CA VAL A 245 -11.12 0.69 -20.34
C VAL A 245 -12.17 0.12 -21.29
N ASP A 246 -12.16 -1.19 -21.52
CA ASP A 246 -13.10 -1.87 -22.40
C ASP A 246 -14.53 -1.79 -21.84
N HIS A 247 -14.68 -1.95 -20.53
CA HIS A 247 -15.95 -1.78 -19.83
C HIS A 247 -16.52 -0.36 -19.96
N ILE A 248 -15.68 0.68 -19.90
CA ILE A 248 -16.07 2.08 -20.12
C ILE A 248 -16.48 2.30 -21.58
N ARG A 249 -15.67 1.84 -22.54
CA ARG A 249 -15.92 2.01 -23.98
C ARG A 249 -17.20 1.32 -24.44
N SER A 250 -17.47 0.11 -23.94
CA SER A 250 -18.70 -0.63 -24.26
C SER A 250 -19.98 0.10 -23.84
N ARG A 251 -19.89 1.08 -22.91
CA ARG A 251 -21.01 1.91 -22.45
C ARG A 251 -21.01 3.32 -23.04
N GLY A 252 -20.27 3.54 -24.12
CA GLY A 252 -20.19 4.83 -24.81
C GLY A 252 -19.30 5.86 -24.12
N GLY A 253 -18.54 5.47 -23.09
CA GLY A 253 -17.52 6.33 -22.49
C GLY A 253 -16.25 6.40 -23.35
N GLU A 254 -15.50 7.50 -23.22
CA GLU A 254 -14.27 7.70 -24.00
C GLU A 254 -13.02 7.72 -23.10
N VAL A 255 -12.02 6.93 -23.47
CA VAL A 255 -10.71 6.89 -22.82
C VAL A 255 -9.64 7.34 -23.80
N ARG A 256 -9.04 8.51 -23.51
CA ARG A 256 -7.98 9.13 -24.32
C ARG A 256 -6.64 9.09 -23.60
N LEU A 257 -5.62 8.58 -24.28
CA LEU A 257 -4.23 8.65 -23.83
C LEU A 257 -3.57 9.92 -24.37
N ASN A 258 -2.39 10.27 -23.85
CA ASN A 258 -1.59 11.42 -24.27
C ASN A 258 -2.30 12.78 -24.20
N SER A 259 -3.33 12.88 -23.36
CA SER A 259 -4.22 14.05 -23.29
C SER A 259 -3.97 14.87 -22.02
N ARG A 260 -2.78 15.48 -21.89
CA ARG A 260 -2.41 16.28 -20.71
C ARG A 260 -3.30 17.52 -20.58
N ILE A 261 -4.03 17.63 -19.45
CA ILE A 261 -4.83 18.83 -19.13
C ILE A 261 -3.90 20.03 -18.92
N LYS A 262 -4.11 21.10 -19.69
CA LYS A 262 -3.30 22.34 -19.62
C LYS A 262 -3.87 23.40 -18.69
N LYS A 263 -5.20 23.53 -18.65
CA LYS A 263 -5.93 24.49 -17.80
C LYS A 263 -7.31 23.90 -17.49
N ARG A 264 -7.77 24.06 -16.25
CA ARG A 264 -9.18 23.77 -15.89
C ARG A 264 -9.99 25.01 -16.27
N ALA A 265 -11.07 24.83 -17.04
CA ALA A 265 -12.00 25.94 -17.27
C ALA A 265 -12.62 26.33 -15.92
N GLU A 266 -12.58 27.62 -15.60
CA GLU A 266 -13.34 28.17 -14.47
C GLU A 266 -14.76 28.38 -14.96
N SER A 267 -15.71 27.72 -14.30
CA SER A 267 -17.15 27.89 -14.48
C SER A 267 -17.67 28.98 -13.55
#